data_AF-A0A1X7THL6-F1
#
_entry.id   AF-A0A1X7THL6-F1
#
_cell.length_a   1.000
_cell.length_b   1.000
_cell.length_c   1.000
_cell.angle_alpha   90.00
_cell.angle_beta   90.00
_cell.angle_gamma   90.00
#
_symmetry.space_group_name_H-M   'P 1'
#
loop_
_entity.id
_entity.type
_entity.pdbx_description
1 polymer ?
#
loop_
_entity_poly.entity_id
_entity_poly.type
_entity_poly.pdbx_seq_one_letter_code
_entity_poly.pdbx_strand_id
1 'polypeptide(L)'
;EPGIGKSTLAKELTLRWVGQTDALLNNFKIVILIRLRFETYQKAETLEDLLIDVADINMTELVLLIKKTKGAEVLWILDGFDELPHQLRTNSTSIFMQLIKGDILPKSTLIITSRHAAIFPLLTF
;
A
#
# COMPACT_ATOMS: atom_id res chain seq x y z
N GLU A 1 6.53 16.13 -10.62
CA GLU A 1 5.35 16.79 -11.21
C GLU A 1 4.08 15.95 -11.24
N PRO A 2 2.91 16.60 -11.13
CA PRO A 2 1.63 16.05 -11.56
C PRO A 2 1.70 15.62 -13.03
N GLY A 3 0.97 14.59 -13.42
CA GLY A 3 0.95 14.13 -14.83
C GLY A 3 2.17 13.32 -15.31
N ILE A 4 3.23 13.17 -14.50
CA ILE A 4 4.44 12.39 -14.89
C ILE A 4 4.23 10.86 -14.95
N GLY A 5 3.01 10.37 -14.75
CA GLY A 5 2.68 8.95 -14.90
C GLY A 5 2.89 8.06 -13.67
N LYS A 6 3.06 8.61 -12.45
CA LYS A 6 3.23 7.82 -11.21
C LYS A 6 2.12 6.79 -10.98
N SER A 7 0.85 7.20 -11.09
CA SER A 7 -0.29 6.29 -10.96
C SER A 7 -0.38 5.29 -12.11
N THR A 8 0.10 5.66 -13.30
CA THR A 8 0.19 4.74 -14.45
C THR A 8 1.23 3.66 -14.16
N LEU A 9 2.40 4.04 -13.66
CA LEU A 9 3.45 3.11 -13.26
C LEU A 9 2.98 2.17 -12.13
N ALA A 10 2.25 2.70 -11.14
CA ALA A 10 1.69 1.89 -10.05
C ALA A 10 0.77 0.77 -10.57
N LYS A 11 -0.11 1.07 -11.55
CA LYS A 11 -0.95 0.07 -12.22
C LYS A 11 -0.15 -0.86 -13.12
N GLU A 12 0.82 -0.34 -13.83
CA GLU A 12 1.68 -1.13 -14.70
C GLU A 12 2.46 -2.19 -13.91
N LEU A 13 2.94 -1.87 -12.70
CA LEU A 13 3.54 -2.85 -11.80
C LEU A 13 2.57 -4.00 -11.45
N THR A 14 1.29 -3.70 -11.19
CA THR A 14 0.30 -4.76 -10.95
C THR A 14 0.07 -5.64 -12.18
N LEU A 15 0.06 -5.05 -13.38
CA LEU A 15 -0.11 -5.79 -14.63
C LEU A 15 1.09 -6.70 -14.91
N ARG A 16 2.31 -6.21 -14.66
CA ARG A 16 3.54 -7.01 -14.79
C ARG A 16 3.62 -8.16 -13.81
N TRP A 17 3.16 -7.95 -12.57
CA TRP A 17 3.07 -9.01 -11.57
C TRP A 17 2.06 -10.09 -12.00
N VAL A 18 0.84 -9.71 -12.40
CA VAL A 18 -0.16 -10.68 -12.89
C VAL A 18 0.32 -11.42 -14.14
N GLY A 19 0.95 -10.71 -15.07
CA GLY A 19 1.50 -11.27 -16.30
C GLY A 19 2.83 -12.01 -16.13
N GLN A 20 3.43 -11.99 -14.93
CA GLN A 20 4.76 -12.55 -14.63
C GLN A 20 5.86 -12.06 -15.60
N THR A 21 5.75 -10.83 -16.07
CA THR A 21 6.67 -10.25 -17.08
C THR A 21 7.86 -9.54 -16.45
N ASP A 22 7.93 -9.47 -15.12
CA ASP A 22 9.01 -8.81 -14.37
C ASP A 22 9.50 -9.73 -13.26
N ALA A 23 10.72 -10.27 -13.44
CA ALA A 23 11.32 -11.23 -12.51
C ALA A 23 11.51 -10.67 -11.09
N LEU A 24 11.62 -9.34 -10.92
CA LEU A 24 11.73 -8.73 -9.61
C LEU A 24 10.41 -8.79 -8.83
N LEU A 25 9.28 -8.84 -9.53
CA LEU A 25 7.95 -8.92 -8.92
C LEU A 25 7.55 -10.36 -8.57
N ASN A 26 8.22 -11.36 -9.14
CA ASN A 26 7.90 -12.78 -8.93
C ASN A 26 8.13 -13.25 -7.48
N ASN A 27 8.88 -12.49 -6.68
CA ASN A 27 9.10 -12.78 -5.26
C ASN A 27 7.89 -12.41 -4.38
N PHE A 28 6.89 -11.69 -4.92
CA PHE A 28 5.69 -11.32 -4.20
C PHE A 28 4.56 -12.30 -4.49
N LYS A 29 4.00 -12.87 -3.42
CA LYS A 29 2.80 -13.71 -3.49
C LYS A 29 1.53 -12.87 -3.57
N ILE A 30 1.57 -11.66 -3.02
CA ILE A 30 0.43 -10.76 -2.93
C ILE A 30 0.91 -9.35 -3.30
N VAL A 31 0.22 -8.71 -4.24
CA VAL A 31 0.40 -7.29 -4.58
C VAL A 31 -0.91 -6.55 -4.35
N ILE A 32 -0.87 -5.51 -3.52
CA ILE A 32 -2.05 -4.71 -3.15
C ILE A 32 -1.80 -3.27 -3.58
N LEU A 33 -2.64 -2.76 -4.47
CA LEU A 33 -2.62 -1.36 -4.91
C LEU A 33 -3.73 -0.58 -4.19
N ILE A 34 -3.35 0.41 -3.40
CA ILE A 34 -4.26 1.31 -2.70
C ILE A 34 -4.13 2.71 -3.29
N ARG A 35 -5.27 3.29 -3.70
CA ARG A 35 -5.33 4.66 -4.21
C ARG A 35 -5.77 5.59 -3.10
N LEU A 36 -4.82 6.29 -2.48
CA LEU A 36 -5.03 7.04 -1.25
C LEU A 36 -5.99 8.24 -1.39
N ARG A 37 -6.28 8.67 -2.62
CA ARG A 37 -7.33 9.67 -2.92
C ARG A 37 -8.76 9.20 -2.66
N PHE A 38 -9.01 7.89 -2.54
CA PHE A 38 -10.37 7.39 -2.35
C PHE A 38 -10.75 7.42 -0.87
N GLU A 39 -11.90 8.04 -0.59
CA GLU A 39 -12.40 8.26 0.76
C GLU A 39 -12.57 6.95 1.55
N THR A 40 -12.94 5.85 0.88
CA THR A 40 -13.04 4.51 1.50
C THR A 40 -11.75 4.13 2.22
N TYR A 41 -10.59 4.37 1.62
CA TYR A 41 -9.30 4.09 2.26
C TYR A 41 -8.92 5.15 3.30
N GLN A 42 -9.30 6.40 3.10
CA GLN A 42 -9.01 7.46 4.08
C GLN A 42 -9.75 7.26 5.41
N LYS A 43 -10.84 6.48 5.41
CA LYS A 43 -11.57 6.07 6.62
C LYS A 43 -11.04 4.77 7.25
N ALA A 44 -10.03 4.14 6.65
CA ALA A 44 -9.48 2.90 7.16
C ALA A 44 -8.77 3.12 8.51
N GLU A 45 -9.14 2.34 9.51
CA GLU A 45 -8.51 2.32 10.83
C GLU A 45 -7.74 1.02 11.08
N THR A 46 -8.11 -0.04 10.35
CA THR A 46 -7.55 -1.39 10.48
C THR A 46 -6.94 -1.88 9.16
N LEU A 47 -6.21 -3.00 9.23
CA LEU A 47 -5.69 -3.66 8.03
C LEU A 47 -6.83 -4.20 7.16
N GLU A 48 -7.87 -4.71 7.80
CA GLU A 48 -9.08 -5.22 7.16
C GLU A 48 -9.75 -4.16 6.30
N ASP A 49 -9.86 -2.91 6.78
CA ASP A 49 -10.47 -1.80 6.03
C ASP A 49 -9.70 -1.43 4.74
N LEU A 50 -8.42 -1.80 4.64
CA LEU A 50 -7.61 -1.58 3.45
C LEU A 50 -7.89 -2.60 2.35
N LEU A 51 -8.54 -3.71 2.68
CA LEU A 51 -8.87 -4.77 1.74
C LEU A 51 -10.37 -4.77 1.44
N ILE A 52 -10.72 -4.81 0.16
CA ILE A 52 -12.11 -4.83 -0.28
C ILE A 52 -12.52 -6.29 -0.50
N ASP A 53 -13.73 -6.65 -0.08
CA ASP A 53 -14.31 -7.96 -0.35
C ASP A 53 -14.38 -8.23 -1.85
N VAL A 54 -13.74 -9.33 -2.25
CA VAL A 54 -13.81 -9.87 -3.61
C VAL A 54 -14.52 -11.21 -3.55
N ALA A 55 -15.51 -11.43 -4.41
CA ALA A 55 -16.43 -12.57 -4.35
C ALA A 55 -15.75 -13.94 -4.23
N ASP A 56 -14.55 -14.08 -4.81
CA ASP A 56 -13.81 -15.34 -4.90
C ASP A 56 -12.62 -15.41 -3.92
N ILE A 57 -12.51 -14.47 -2.96
CA ILE A 57 -11.41 -14.41 -2.00
C ILE A 57 -11.97 -14.44 -0.58
N ASN A 58 -11.52 -15.42 0.21
CA ASN A 58 -11.76 -15.40 1.65
C ASN A 58 -10.86 -14.34 2.30
N MET A 59 -11.42 -13.14 2.48
CA MET A 59 -10.68 -11.99 3.02
C MET A 59 -10.18 -12.22 4.44
N THR A 60 -10.91 -12.97 5.26
CA THR A 60 -10.47 -13.33 6.62
C THR A 60 -9.20 -14.18 6.59
N GLU A 61 -9.15 -15.19 5.73
CA GLU A 61 -7.97 -16.03 5.56
C GLU A 61 -6.78 -15.26 4.97
N LEU A 62 -7.04 -14.36 4.01
CA LEU A 62 -6.02 -13.50 3.42
C LEU A 62 -5.39 -12.59 4.47
N VAL A 63 -6.22 -11.90 5.28
CA VAL A 63 -5.75 -11.04 6.38
C VAL A 63 -4.96 -11.85 7.40
N LEU A 64 -5.46 -13.02 7.78
CA LEU A 64 -4.79 -13.91 8.73
C LEU A 64 -3.41 -14.34 8.19
N LEU A 65 -3.32 -14.67 6.90
CA LEU A 65 -2.07 -15.02 6.24
C LEU A 65 -1.08 -13.86 6.29
N ILE A 66 -1.50 -12.66 5.86
CA ILE A 66 -0.66 -11.45 5.87
C ILE A 66 -0.15 -11.15 7.29
N LYS A 67 -1.03 -11.22 8.30
CA LYS A 67 -0.67 -11.02 9.71
C LYS A 67 0.32 -12.09 10.20
N LYS A 68 0.06 -13.37 9.90
CA LYS A 68 0.91 -14.50 10.31
C LYS A 68 2.31 -14.42 9.71
N THR A 69 2.44 -13.99 8.46
CA THR A 69 3.75 -13.80 7.80
C THR A 69 4.41 -12.47 8.16
N LYS A 70 3.75 -11.63 8.95
CA LYS A 70 4.17 -10.24 9.24
C LYS A 70 4.40 -9.44 7.95
N GLY A 71 3.65 -9.73 6.89
CA GLY A 71 3.75 -9.08 5.58
C GLY A 71 4.84 -9.62 4.66
N ALA A 72 5.53 -10.71 5.01
CA ALA A 72 6.55 -11.28 4.11
C ALA A 72 5.93 -11.66 2.75
N GLU A 73 6.67 -11.39 1.66
CA GLU A 73 6.22 -11.62 0.26
C GLU A 73 4.96 -10.83 -0.14
N VAL A 74 4.63 -9.77 0.60
CA VAL A 74 3.54 -8.82 0.29
C VAL A 74 4.13 -7.49 -0.18
N LEU A 75 3.71 -7.03 -1.36
CA LEU A 75 3.99 -5.70 -1.88
C LEU A 75 2.75 -4.80 -1.75
N TRP A 76 2.90 -3.70 -1.02
CA TRP A 76 1.91 -2.64 -0.95
C TRP A 76 2.32 -1.48 -1.84
N ILE A 77 1.43 -1.08 -2.75
CA ILE A 77 1.60 0.10 -3.58
C ILE A 77 0.62 1.16 -3.08
N LEU A 78 1.15 2.16 -2.37
CA LEU A 78 0.39 3.29 -1.84
C LEU A 78 0.48 4.45 -2.84
N ASP A 79 -0.52 4.55 -3.71
CA ASP A 79 -0.55 5.54 -4.79
C ASP A 79 -1.20 6.85 -4.33
N GLY A 80 -0.45 7.95 -4.39
CA GLY A 80 -0.93 9.30 -4.10
C GLY A 80 -0.84 9.69 -2.63
N PHE A 81 0.30 9.48 -1.96
CA PHE A 81 0.47 9.87 -0.56
C PHE A 81 0.16 11.36 -0.31
N ASP A 82 0.50 12.25 -1.25
CA ASP A 82 0.14 13.67 -1.18
C ASP A 82 -1.37 13.94 -1.14
N GLU A 83 -2.19 13.00 -1.62
CA GLU A 83 -3.65 13.08 -1.64
C GLU A 83 -4.29 12.60 -0.32
N LEU A 84 -3.51 12.00 0.58
CA LEU A 84 -3.97 11.61 1.91
C LEU A 84 -4.15 12.85 2.81
N PRO A 85 -5.26 12.94 3.58
CA PRO A 85 -5.46 14.00 4.55
C PRO A 85 -4.23 14.20 5.45
N HIS A 86 -3.86 15.47 5.70
CA HIS A 86 -2.64 15.79 6.46
C HIS A 86 -2.58 15.07 7.81
N GLN A 87 -3.70 15.02 8.54
CA GLN A 87 -3.82 14.32 9.82
C GLN A 87 -3.42 12.84 9.73
N LEU A 88 -3.75 12.15 8.64
CA LEU A 88 -3.41 10.74 8.45
C LEU A 88 -1.96 10.52 8.03
N ARG A 89 -1.31 11.55 7.47
CA ARG A 89 0.12 11.53 7.10
C ARG A 89 1.05 11.84 8.26
N THR A 90 0.57 12.59 9.25
CA THR A 90 1.41 13.02 10.39
C THR A 90 1.08 12.30 11.68
N ASN A 91 -0.07 11.64 11.78
CA ASN A 91 -0.43 10.84 12.95
C ASN A 91 0.25 9.47 12.89
N SER A 92 1.12 9.16 13.86
CA SER A 92 1.78 7.86 13.98
C SER A 92 0.84 6.68 14.22
N THR A 93 -0.38 6.93 14.71
CA THR A 93 -1.39 5.88 14.92
C THR A 93 -2.25 5.63 13.69
N SER A 94 -2.09 6.40 12.62
CA SER A 94 -2.73 6.13 11.33
C SER A 94 -2.23 4.79 10.79
N ILE A 95 -3.14 3.94 10.30
CA ILE A 95 -2.78 2.64 9.71
C ILE A 95 -1.73 2.77 8.60
N PHE A 96 -1.81 3.85 7.81
CA PHE A 96 -0.84 4.17 6.78
C PHE A 96 0.55 4.42 7.35
N MET A 97 0.64 5.21 8.43
CA MET A 97 1.93 5.53 9.05
C MET A 97 2.52 4.35 9.80
N GLN A 98 1.67 3.54 10.46
CA GLN A 98 2.11 2.29 11.08
C GLN A 98 2.67 1.31 10.05
N LEU A 99 2.04 1.20 8.87
CA LEU A 99 2.52 0.34 7.78
C LEU A 99 3.84 0.89 7.19
N ILE A 100 3.92 2.20 6.95
CA ILE A 100 5.12 2.86 6.38
C ILE A 100 6.33 2.75 7.30
N LYS A 101 6.13 2.90 8.62
CA LYS A 101 7.19 2.74 9.63
C LYS A 101 7.57 1.29 9.89
N GLY A 102 6.74 0.34 9.46
CA GLY A 102 6.88 -1.07 9.80
C GLY A 102 6.48 -1.40 11.24
N ASP A 103 5.76 -0.51 11.94
CA ASP A 103 5.16 -0.79 13.26
C ASP A 103 4.18 -1.98 13.15
N ILE A 104 3.51 -2.09 12.00
CA ILE A 104 2.74 -3.25 11.58
C ILE A 104 3.32 -3.83 10.29
N LEU A 105 3.18 -5.15 10.13
CA LEU A 105 3.66 -5.90 8.97
C LEU A 105 5.11 -5.56 8.54
N PRO A 106 6.10 -5.62 9.45
CA PRO A 106 7.48 -5.16 9.22
C PRO A 106 8.25 -5.90 8.12
N LYS A 107 7.73 -7.01 7.58
CA LYS A 107 8.34 -7.76 6.47
C LYS A 107 7.73 -7.42 5.11
N SER A 108 6.79 -6.49 5.07
CA SER A 108 6.20 -5.99 3.81
C SER A 108 7.19 -5.18 3.01
N THR A 109 7.04 -5.20 1.69
CA THR A 109 7.65 -4.20 0.81
C THR A 109 6.64 -3.13 0.47
N LEU A 110 7.06 -1.87 0.48
CA LEU A 110 6.21 -0.73 0.16
C LEU A 110 6.77 0.03 -1.04
N ILE A 111 5.90 0.40 -1.97
CA ILE A 111 6.13 1.43 -2.98
C ILE A 111 5.14 2.55 -2.71
N ILE A 112 5.65 3.75 -2.47
CA ILE A 112 4.82 4.92 -2.15
C ILE A 112 5.01 5.94 -3.27
N THR A 113 3.92 6.34 -3.93
CA THR A 113 3.98 7.45 -4.89
C THR A 113 3.53 8.73 -4.20
N SER A 114 4.22 9.83 -4.46
CA SER A 114 3.90 11.13 -3.86
C SER A 114 4.39 12.27 -4.74
N ARG A 115 3.82 13.47 -4.56
CA ARG A 115 4.46 14.71 -4.96
C ARG A 115 5.58 15.07 -3.98
N HIS A 116 6.63 15.70 -4.50
CA HIS A 116 7.79 16.10 -3.69
C HIS A 116 7.42 16.92 -2.45
N ALA A 117 6.43 17.81 -2.56
CA ALA A 117 6.00 18.67 -1.45
C ALA A 117 5.43 17.92 -0.23
N ALA A 118 5.01 16.66 -0.37
CA ALA A 118 4.37 15.89 0.70
C ALA A 118 5.25 14.78 1.28
N ILE A 119 6.51 14.65 0.85
CA ILE A 119 7.38 13.53 1.26
C ILE A 119 7.98 13.69 2.65
N PHE A 120 7.95 14.88 3.24
CA PHE A 120 8.63 15.14 4.51
C PHE A 120 8.28 14.12 5.61
N PRO A 121 7.00 13.76 5.84
CA PRO A 121 6.67 12.72 6.80
C PRO A 121 7.31 11.36 6.50
N LEU A 122 7.61 11.04 5.24
CA LEU A 122 8.23 9.77 4.84
C LEU A 122 9.73 9.71 5.14
N LEU A 123 10.37 10.84 5.44
CA LEU A 123 11.82 10.94 5.63
C LEU A 123 12.24 10.97 7.10
N THR A 124 11.28 10.96 8.03
CA THR A 124 11.51 11.27 9.45
C THR A 124 11.42 10.06 10.38
N PHE A 125 11.89 8.88 9.95
CA PHE A 125 11.79 7.62 10.71
C PHE A 125 13.15 7.01 11.01
#